data_AF-A0A7J3QEI4-F1
#
_entry.id   AF-A0A7J3QEI4-F1
#
_cell.length_a   1.000
_cell.length_b   1.000
_cell.length_c   1.000
_cell.angle_alpha   90.00
_cell.angle_beta   90.00
_cell.angle_gamma   90.00
#
_symmetry.space_group_name_H-M   'P 1'
#
loop_
_entity.id
_entity.type
_entity.pdbx_description
1 polymer ?
#
loop_
_entity_poly.entity_id
_entity_poly.type
_entity_poly.pdbx_seq_one_letter_code
_entity_poly.pdbx_strand_id
1 'polypeptide(L)'
;VEIEPCKVGRVIGKKKSMMNMLIEQTKCEVFVGNNGRILLKCPNLELEYIAILAIKKIENEAHTTGLTERIKEFIIEEKVKRGLIKYEVK
;
A
#
# COMPACT_ATOMS: atom_id res chain seq x y z
N VAL A 1 6.56 5.88 7.97
CA VAL A 1 5.33 5.24 8.49
C VAL A 1 5.71 4.24 9.56
N GLU A 2 4.96 4.18 10.65
CA GLU A 2 5.18 3.22 11.75
C GLU A 2 4.02 2.22 11.79
N ILE A 3 4.37 0.95 11.94
CA ILE A 3 3.45 -0.17 12.11
C ILE A 3 3.93 -1.09 13.24
N GLU A 4 3.02 -1.92 13.76
CA GLU A 4 3.39 -2.99 14.67
C GLU A 4 4.40 -3.96 14.02
N PRO A 5 5.54 -4.26 14.68
CA PRO A 5 6.55 -5.20 14.16
C PRO A 5 5.96 -6.56 13.78
N CYS A 6 4.98 -7.05 14.54
CA CYS A 6 4.28 -8.30 14.29
C CYS A 6 3.53 -8.34 12.94
N LYS A 7 3.16 -7.16 12.40
CA LYS A 7 2.42 -7.02 11.15
C LYS A 7 3.31 -6.79 9.93
N VAL A 8 4.62 -6.58 10.13
CA VAL A 8 5.60 -6.38 9.04
C VAL A 8 5.55 -7.50 8.00
N GLY A 9 5.49 -8.76 8.44
CA GLY A 9 5.41 -9.91 7.53
C GLY A 9 4.17 -9.88 6.64
N ARG A 10 3.05 -9.32 7.13
CA ARG A 10 1.82 -9.17 6.35
C ARG A 10 1.94 -8.09 5.29
N VAL A 11 2.58 -6.95 5.61
CA VAL A 11 2.83 -5.86 4.65
C VAL A 11 3.76 -6.31 3.52
N ILE A 12 4.76 -7.14 3.81
CA ILE A 12 5.64 -7.72 2.78
C ILE A 12 4.85 -8.71 1.91
N GLY A 13 4.08 -9.59 2.55
CA GLY A 13 3.33 -10.64 1.86
C GLY A 13 4.20 -11.80 1.37
N LYS A 14 3.55 -12.89 0.94
CA LYS A 14 4.24 -14.10 0.48
C LYS A 14 5.04 -13.79 -0.79
N LYS A 15 6.34 -14.12 -0.81
CA LYS A 15 7.25 -13.77 -1.93
C LYS A 15 7.24 -12.27 -2.27
N LYS A 16 7.06 -11.40 -1.26
CA LYS A 16 6.96 -9.94 -1.43
C LYS A 16 5.78 -9.49 -2.30
N SER A 17 4.75 -10.32 -2.47
CA SER A 17 3.62 -10.02 -3.37
C SER A 17 2.89 -8.73 -3.01
N MET A 18 2.70 -8.46 -1.71
CA MET A 18 1.98 -7.29 -1.24
C MET A 18 2.82 -6.02 -1.42
N MET A 19 4.10 -6.11 -1.07
CA MET A 19 5.07 -5.03 -1.29
C MET A 19 5.20 -4.67 -2.77
N ASN A 20 5.34 -5.67 -3.64
CA ASN A 20 5.46 -5.44 -5.08
C ASN A 20 4.19 -4.80 -5.65
N MET A 21 3.00 -5.22 -5.21
CA MET A 21 1.75 -4.61 -5.63
C MET A 21 1.68 -3.12 -5.23
N LEU A 22 2.08 -2.78 -4.01
CA LEU A 22 2.16 -1.39 -3.55
C LEU A 22 3.12 -0.57 -4.41
N ILE A 23 4.31 -1.10 -4.71
CA ILE A 23 5.32 -0.44 -5.56
C ILE A 23 4.77 -0.25 -6.98
N GLU A 24 4.18 -1.28 -7.59
CA GLU A 24 3.63 -1.21 -8.95
C GLU A 24 2.49 -0.18 -9.06
N GLN A 25 1.59 -0.15 -8.06
CA GLN A 25 0.47 0.77 -8.07
C GLN A 25 0.90 2.20 -7.77
N THR A 26 1.67 2.42 -6.73
CA THR A 26 2.00 3.78 -6.28
C THR A 26 3.24 4.36 -6.95
N LYS A 27 4.04 3.52 -7.64
CA LYS A 27 5.37 3.83 -8.16
C LYS A 27 6.32 4.38 -7.08
N CYS A 28 6.03 4.09 -5.82
CA CYS A 28 6.87 4.46 -4.69
C CYS A 28 7.92 3.38 -4.44
N GLU A 29 9.14 3.79 -4.12
CA GLU A 29 10.11 2.92 -3.48
C GLU A 29 9.72 2.72 -2.02
N VAL A 30 9.60 1.47 -1.59
CA VAL A 30 9.21 1.09 -0.23
C VAL A 30 10.37 0.34 0.41
N PHE A 31 10.81 0.78 1.58
CA PHE A 31 11.77 0.05 2.42
C PHE A 31 11.13 -0.26 3.76
N VAL A 32 11.01 -1.56 4.05
CA VAL A 32 10.37 -2.07 5.27
C VAL A 32 11.45 -2.57 6.22
N GLY A 33 11.59 -1.91 7.38
CA GLY A 33 12.44 -2.38 8.46
C GLY A 33 11.72 -3.43 9.33
N ASN A 34 12.46 -4.41 9.81
CA ASN A 34 11.93 -5.44 10.72
C ASN A 34 11.43 -4.87 12.07
N ASN A 35 11.80 -3.63 12.39
CA ASN A 35 11.33 -2.90 13.58
C ASN A 35 9.98 -2.21 13.39
N GLY A 36 9.28 -2.43 12.26
CA GLY A 36 7.99 -1.79 11.99
C GLY A 36 8.08 -0.37 11.43
N ARG A 37 9.29 0.12 11.13
CA ARG A 37 9.47 1.41 10.44
C ARG A 37 9.56 1.20 8.94
N ILE A 38 8.72 1.94 8.22
CA ILE A 38 8.66 1.91 6.75
C ILE A 38 9.04 3.28 6.21
N LEU A 39 10.06 3.30 5.36
CA LEU A 39 10.44 4.45 4.56
C LEU A 39 9.76 4.36 3.19
N LEU A 40 9.10 5.45 2.80
CA LEU A 40 8.47 5.61 1.51
C LEU A 40 9.18 6.73 0.77
N LYS A 41 9.50 6.48 -0.50
CA LYS A 41 10.00 7.50 -1.41
C LYS A 41 9.17 7.46 -2.67
N CYS A 42 8.36 8.51 -2.85
CA CYS A 42 7.37 8.58 -3.91
C CYS A 42 7.66 9.77 -4.83
N PRO A 43 7.21 9.70 -6.10
CA PRO A 43 7.35 10.81 -7.04
C PRO A 43 6.37 11.98 -6.76
N ASN A 44 5.29 11.74 -6.03
CA ASN A 44 4.27 12.74 -5.71
C ASN A 44 3.74 12.53 -4.27
N LEU A 45 3.42 13.63 -3.60
CA LEU A 45 2.78 13.67 -2.28
C LEU A 45 1.45 12.91 -2.23
N GLU A 46 0.65 12.98 -3.30
CA GLU A 46 -0.62 12.26 -3.35
C GLU A 46 -0.42 10.74 -3.34
N LEU A 47 0.57 10.25 -4.09
CA LEU A 47 0.89 8.82 -4.13
C LEU A 47 1.49 8.34 -2.82
N GLU A 48 2.30 9.19 -2.18
CA GLU A 48 2.82 8.94 -0.84
C GLU A 48 1.68 8.78 0.16
N TYR A 49 0.72 9.71 0.16
CA TYR A 49 -0.41 9.65 1.08
C TYR A 49 -1.26 8.40 0.85
N ILE A 50 -1.51 8.01 -0.42
CA ILE A 50 -2.21 6.77 -0.74
C ILE A 50 -1.45 5.54 -0.23
N ALA A 51 -0.13 5.51 -0.38
CA ALA A 51 0.71 4.43 0.14
C ALA A 51 0.65 4.35 1.67
N ILE A 52 0.67 5.49 2.36
CA ILE A 52 0.52 5.57 3.83
C ILE A 52 -0.82 4.98 4.26
N LEU A 53 -1.92 5.40 3.63
CA LEU A 53 -3.26 4.89 3.92
C LEU A 53 -3.37 3.38 3.65
N ALA A 54 -2.83 2.91 2.54
CA ALA A 54 -2.85 1.50 2.18
C ALA A 54 -2.10 0.65 3.21
N ILE A 55 -0.92 1.09 3.67
CA ILE A 55 -0.15 0.41 4.72
C ILE A 55 -0.93 0.33 6.03
N LYS A 56 -1.58 1.44 6.44
CA LYS A 56 -2.41 1.46 7.65
C LYS A 56 -3.65 0.56 7.53
N LYS A 57 -4.25 0.50 6.35
CA LYS A 57 -5.37 -0.41 6.07
C LYS A 57 -4.92 -1.88 6.13
N ILE A 58 -3.74 -2.20 5.61
CA ILE A 58 -3.15 -3.55 5.72
C ILE A 58 -2.90 -3.94 7.17
N GLU A 59 -2.36 -3.01 7.98
CA GLU A 59 -2.12 -3.23 9.41
C GLU A 59 -3.42 -3.59 10.14
N ASN A 60 -4.48 -2.80 9.93
CA ASN A 60 -5.78 -3.02 10.56
C ASN A 60 -6.49 -4.29 10.06
N GLU A 61 -6.37 -4.62 8.77
CA GLU A 61 -7.07 -5.74 8.15
C GLU A 61 -6.20 -6.99 7.99
N ALA A 62 -5.08 -7.09 8.71
CA ALA A 62 -4.07 -8.13 8.55
C ALA A 62 -4.60 -9.57 8.67
N HIS A 63 -5.72 -9.77 9.37
CA HIS A 63 -6.36 -11.07 9.62
C HIS A 63 -7.31 -11.52 8.50
N THR A 64 -7.60 -10.65 7.53
CA THR A 64 -8.59 -10.93 6.49
C THR A 64 -8.01 -11.76 5.34
N THR A 65 -8.84 -12.63 4.77
CA THR A 65 -8.53 -13.33 3.52
C THR A 65 -8.82 -12.42 2.32
N GLY A 66 -8.08 -12.59 1.22
CA GLY A 66 -8.30 -11.78 0.01
C GLY A 66 -7.87 -10.31 0.11
N LEU A 67 -7.11 -9.92 1.15
CA LEU A 67 -6.71 -8.53 1.41
C LEU A 67 -6.01 -7.88 0.20
N THR A 68 -5.23 -8.63 -0.57
CA THR A 68 -4.51 -8.09 -1.73
C THR A 68 -5.42 -7.39 -2.74
N GLU A 69 -6.55 -8.02 -3.09
CA GLU A 69 -7.47 -7.45 -4.07
C GLU A 69 -8.19 -6.23 -3.51
N ARG A 70 -8.61 -6.30 -2.23
CA ARG A 70 -9.24 -5.16 -1.54
C ARG A 70 -8.33 -3.95 -1.46
N ILE A 71 -7.03 -4.14 -1.20
CA ILE A 71 -6.08 -3.02 -1.16
C ILE A 71 -5.84 -2.46 -2.55
N LYS A 72 -5.84 -3.31 -3.58
CA LYS A 72 -5.69 -2.85 -4.97
C LYS A 72 -6.88 -1.99 -5.40
N GLU A 73 -8.10 -2.44 -5.12
CA GLU A 73 -9.34 -1.65 -5.33
C GLU A 73 -9.27 -0.33 -4.56
N PHE A 74 -8.92 -0.37 -3.28
CA PHE A 74 -8.76 0.83 -2.44
C PHE A 74 -7.77 1.84 -3.04
N ILE A 75 -6.62 1.39 -3.53
CA ILE A 75 -5.63 2.29 -4.15
C ILE A 75 -6.17 2.92 -5.43
N ILE A 76 -6.90 2.17 -6.24
CA ILE A 76 -7.52 2.69 -7.48
C ILE A 76 -8.57 3.74 -7.13
N GLU A 77 -9.46 3.46 -6.19
CA GLU A 77 -10.48 4.42 -5.72
C GLU A 77 -9.86 5.72 -5.20
N GLU A 78 -8.81 5.63 -4.37
CA GLU A 78 -8.15 6.82 -3.84
C GLU A 78 -7.48 7.65 -4.93
N LYS A 79 -6.86 7.02 -5.92
CA LYS A 79 -6.29 7.73 -7.08
C LYS A 79 -7.37 8.45 -7.91
N VAL A 80 -8.54 7.83 -8.06
CA VAL A 80 -9.68 8.44 -8.77
C VAL A 80 -10.22 9.64 -8.00
N LYS A 81 -10.45 9.50 -6.69
CA LYS A 81 -10.94 10.59 -5.83
C LYS A 81 -10.03 11.82 -5.86
N ARG A 82 -8.71 11.60 -5.94
CA ARG A 82 -7.69 12.66 -5.99
C ARG A 82 -7.40 13.17 -7.40
N GLY A 83 -8.10 12.66 -8.42
CA GLY A 83 -7.95 13.10 -9.81
C GLY A 83 -6.65 12.68 -10.48
N LEU A 84 -5.91 11.71 -9.92
CA LEU A 84 -4.66 11.18 -10.51
C LEU A 84 -4.92 10.29 -11.73
N ILE A 85 -6.12 9.72 -11.84
CA ILE A 85 -6.54 8.91 -12.98
C ILE A 85 -7.99 9.28 -13.31
N LYS A 86 -8.30 9.45 -14.61
CA LYS A 86 -9.68 9.46 -15.09
C LYS A 86 -10.17 8.02 -15.15
N TYR A 87 -11.36 7.73 -14.63
CA TYR A 87 -11.96 6.40 -14.70
C TYR A 87 -12.11 6.00 -16.18
N GLU A 88 -11.21 5.17 -16.71
CA GLU A 88 -11.45 4.50 -17.99
C GLU A 88 -12.44 3.38 -17.71
N VAL A 89 -13.72 3.67 -17.94
CA VAL A 89 -14.73 2.64 -18.15
C VAL A 89 -14.32 1.91 -19.43
N LYS A 90 -13.82 0.68 -19.28
CA LYS A 90 -13.89 -0.30 -20.37
C LYS A 90 -15.26 -0.95 -20.36
#